data_AF-A0A2W6Z6W6-F1
#
_entry.id   AF-A0A2W6Z6W6-F1
#
_cell.length_a   1.000
_cell.length_b   1.000
_cell.length_c   1.000
_cell.angle_alpha   90.00
_cell.angle_beta   90.00
_cell.angle_gamma   90.00
#
_symmetry.space_group_name_H-M   'P 1'
#
loop_
_entity.id
_entity.type
_entity.pdbx_description
1 polymer ?
#
loop_
_entity_poly.entity_id
_entity_poly.type
_entity_poly.pdbx_seq_one_letter_code
_entity_poly.pdbx_strand_id
1 'polypeptide(L)'
;MQDKQKVTFHLPKQLRQQLKIRSAIDGESMSDLAEKAIGFYLAHADIVETSGIGHTHQTYNCPSCSQTVVVRDGDLLAVGGSRKHKASSLTVSKVDSPDEELMSIG
;
A
#
# COMPACT_ATOMS: atom_id res chain seq x y z
N MET A 1 9.81 20.91 -21.35
CA MET A 1 8.67 20.08 -21.82
C MET A 1 8.73 18.80 -21.02
N GLN A 2 7.77 18.54 -20.14
CA GLN A 2 7.65 17.22 -19.52
C GLN A 2 6.98 16.30 -20.54
N ASP A 3 7.65 15.21 -20.91
CA ASP A 3 7.09 14.21 -21.82
C ASP A 3 5.86 13.57 -21.17
N LYS A 4 4.69 13.75 -21.80
CA LYS A 4 3.45 13.12 -21.35
C LYS A 4 3.43 11.67 -21.81
N GLN A 5 3.61 10.74 -20.88
CA GLN A 5 3.49 9.31 -21.14
C GLN A 5 2.04 8.85 -21.01
N LYS A 6 1.52 8.18 -22.05
CA LYS A 6 0.19 7.56 -22.00
C LYS A 6 0.26 6.25 -21.22
N VAL A 7 -0.44 6.19 -20.08
CA VAL A 7 -0.54 5.00 -19.22
C VAL A 7 -2.00 4.59 -19.08
N THR A 8 -2.26 3.29 -19.06
CA THR A 8 -3.62 2.73 -18.86
C THR A 8 -3.73 2.14 -17.46
N PHE A 9 -4.64 2.65 -16.65
CA PHE A 9 -4.94 2.13 -15.32
C PHE A 9 -6.24 1.32 -15.31
N HIS A 10 -6.20 0.14 -14.69
CA HIS A 10 -7.40 -0.66 -14.46
C HIS A 10 -8.01 -0.33 -13.09
N LEU A 11 -8.99 0.56 -13.08
CA LEU A 11 -9.67 1.01 -11.87
C LEU A 11 -11.04 0.32 -11.70
N PRO A 12 -11.49 0.06 -10.45
CA PRO A 12 -12.85 -0.38 -10.16
C PRO A 12 -13.89 0.57 -10.76
N LYS A 13 -15.04 0.03 -11.21
CA LYS A 13 -16.09 0.83 -11.87
C LYS A 13 -16.54 2.03 -11.02
N GLN A 14 -16.70 1.82 -9.70
CA GLN A 14 -17.09 2.86 -8.76
C GLN A 14 -16.06 4.00 -8.72
N LEU A 15 -14.78 3.67 -8.59
CA LEU A 15 -13.70 4.66 -8.54
C LEU A 15 -13.58 5.43 -9.86
N ARG A 16 -13.67 4.74 -11.00
CA ARG A 16 -13.67 5.40 -12.31
C ARG A 16 -14.83 6.38 -12.47
N GLN A 17 -16.01 6.04 -11.95
CA GLN A 17 -17.18 6.92 -11.99
C GLN A 17 -16.97 8.15 -11.11
N GLN A 18 -16.46 7.98 -9.89
CA GLN A 18 -16.13 9.09 -8.99
C GLN A 18 -15.13 10.05 -9.62
N LEU A 19 -14.07 9.50 -10.24
CA LEU A 19 -13.03 10.30 -10.88
C LEU A 19 -13.59 11.09 -12.08
N LYS A 20 -14.50 10.49 -12.86
CA LYS A 20 -15.19 11.17 -13.97
C LYS A 20 -16.08 12.31 -13.49
N ILE A 21 -16.82 12.10 -12.40
CA ILE A 21 -17.65 13.15 -11.80
C ILE A 21 -16.77 14.29 -11.32
N ARG A 22 -15.67 13.98 -10.62
CA ARG A 22 -14.74 14.97 -10.09
C ARG A 22 -14.09 15.79 -11.19
N SER A 23 -13.65 15.17 -12.27
CA SER A 23 -13.11 15.89 -13.45
C SER A 23 -14.12 16.86 -14.06
N ALA A 24 -15.41 16.50 -14.07
CA ALA A 24 -16.45 17.36 -14.62
C ALA A 24 -16.77 18.56 -13.70
N ILE A 25 -16.69 18.37 -12.38
CA ILE A 25 -16.93 19.43 -11.39
C ILE A 25 -15.76 20.40 -11.33
N ASP A 26 -14.54 19.87 -11.24
CA ASP A 26 -13.33 20.68 -11.03
C ASP A 26 -12.83 21.32 -12.35
N GLY A 27 -13.36 20.90 -13.51
CA GLY A 27 -12.96 21.40 -14.83
C GLY A 27 -11.59 20.91 -15.30
N GLU A 28 -11.04 19.90 -14.63
CA GLU A 28 -9.72 19.32 -14.91
C GLU A 28 -9.86 17.98 -15.64
N SER A 29 -8.84 17.56 -16.39
CA SER A 29 -8.90 16.24 -17.01
C SER A 29 -8.75 15.12 -15.97
N MET A 30 -9.29 13.95 -16.27
CA MET A 30 -9.10 12.76 -15.42
C MET A 30 -7.61 12.43 -15.21
N SER A 31 -6.77 12.71 -16.20
CA SER A 31 -5.32 12.48 -16.11
C SER A 31 -4.66 13.47 -15.16
N ASP A 32 -5.06 14.74 -15.18
CA ASP A 32 -4.49 15.76 -14.28
C ASP A 32 -4.86 15.46 -12.82
N LEU A 33 -6.11 15.04 -12.56
CA LEU A 33 -6.53 14.59 -11.24
C LEU A 33 -5.75 13.36 -10.77
N ALA A 34 -5.53 12.39 -11.67
CA ALA A 34 -4.75 11.20 -11.35
C ALA A 34 -3.28 11.55 -11.05
N GLU A 35 -2.67 12.45 -11.83
CA GLU A 35 -1.31 12.92 -11.61
C GLU A 35 -1.15 13.59 -10.24
N LYS A 36 -2.08 14.50 -9.88
CA LYS A 36 -2.09 15.14 -8.56
C LYS A 36 -2.25 14.13 -7.42
N ALA A 37 -3.15 13.16 -7.57
CA ALA A 37 -3.35 12.13 -6.55
C ALA A 37 -2.10 11.26 -6.36
N ILE A 38 -1.43 10.88 -7.46
CA ILE A 38 -0.18 10.11 -7.42
C ILE A 38 0.93 10.96 -6.79
N GLY A 39 1.08 12.22 -7.19
CA GLY A 39 2.05 13.14 -6.61
C GLY A 39 1.85 13.35 -5.11
N PHE A 40 0.60 13.51 -4.69
CA PHE A 40 0.23 13.59 -3.28
C PHE A 40 0.62 12.31 -2.52
N TYR A 41 0.28 11.14 -3.04
CA TYR A 41 0.64 9.87 -2.40
C TYR A 41 2.16 9.69 -2.30
N LEU A 42 2.91 10.02 -3.36
CA LEU A 42 4.38 9.91 -3.32
C LEU A 42 5.03 10.88 -2.34
N ALA A 43 4.45 12.07 -2.15
CA ALA A 43 4.97 13.07 -1.21
C ALA A 43 4.55 12.80 0.26
N HIS A 44 3.43 12.11 0.47
CA HIS A 44 2.77 11.96 1.77
C HIS A 44 2.29 10.52 2.01
N ALA A 45 3.13 9.54 1.62
CA ALA A 45 2.78 8.12 1.71
C ALA A 45 2.51 7.70 3.16
N ASP A 46 3.30 8.23 4.10
CA ASP A 46 3.16 8.02 5.54
C ASP A 46 1.76 8.34 6.06
N ILE A 47 1.18 9.47 5.65
CA ILE A 47 -0.15 9.92 6.09
C ILE A 47 -1.24 9.00 5.50
N VAL A 48 -1.11 8.64 4.23
CA VAL A 48 -2.09 7.79 3.54
C VAL A 48 -2.03 6.36 4.09
N GLU A 49 -0.83 5.83 4.29
CA GLU A 49 -0.62 4.48 4.81
C GLU A 49 -1.12 4.36 6.25
N THR A 50 -0.82 5.32 7.13
CA THR A 50 -1.29 5.31 8.53
C THR A 50 -2.82 5.25 8.64
N SER A 51 -3.56 5.73 7.64
CA SER A 51 -5.03 5.62 7.59
C SER A 51 -5.54 4.20 7.26
N GLY A 52 -4.65 3.22 7.12
CA GLY A 52 -4.97 1.84 6.76
C GLY A 52 -5.20 1.63 5.26
N ILE A 53 -4.98 2.65 4.44
CA ILE A 53 -5.20 2.64 2.99
C ILE A 53 -3.82 2.52 2.31
N GLY A 54 -3.58 1.44 1.58
CA GLY A 54 -2.33 1.23 0.82
C GLY A 54 -1.50 0.02 1.26
N HIS A 55 -1.67 -0.47 2.48
CA HIS A 55 -0.94 -1.64 2.99
C HIS A 55 -1.26 -2.96 2.30
N THR A 56 -2.39 -3.03 1.58
CA THR A 56 -2.84 -4.18 0.80
C THR A 56 -1.72 -4.74 -0.09
N HIS A 57 -0.94 -3.91 -0.79
CA HIS A 57 0.09 -4.40 -1.71
C HIS A 57 1.53 -4.13 -1.24
N GLN A 58 1.74 -3.83 0.04
CA GLN A 58 3.06 -3.58 0.56
C GLN A 58 3.89 -4.87 0.62
N THR A 59 4.97 -4.88 -0.17
CA THR A 59 5.91 -6.00 -0.20
C THR A 59 7.11 -5.70 0.69
N TYR A 60 7.50 -6.70 1.46
CA TYR A 60 8.67 -6.67 2.34
C TYR A 60 9.69 -7.69 1.84
N ASN A 61 10.97 -7.45 2.08
CA ASN A 61 11.99 -8.46 1.88
C ASN A 61 12.20 -9.22 3.19
N CYS A 62 12.03 -10.53 3.14
CA CYS A 62 12.29 -11.39 4.29
C CYS A 62 13.79 -11.34 4.64
N PRO A 63 14.18 -10.95 5.87
CA PRO A 63 15.60 -10.81 6.24
C PRO A 63 16.36 -12.14 6.28
N SER A 64 15.67 -13.29 6.36
CA SER A 64 16.30 -14.61 6.41
C SER A 64 16.57 -15.22 5.03
N CYS A 65 15.76 -14.90 4.02
CA CYS A 65 15.84 -15.53 2.70
C CYS A 65 15.78 -14.55 1.53
N SER A 66 15.77 -13.24 1.77
CA SER A 66 15.64 -12.17 0.78
C SER A 66 14.41 -12.28 -0.15
N GLN A 67 13.44 -13.13 0.21
CA GLN A 67 12.23 -13.34 -0.56
C GLN A 67 11.24 -12.20 -0.35
N THR A 68 10.64 -11.73 -1.44
CA THR A 68 9.57 -10.74 -1.40
C THR A 68 8.30 -11.36 -0.83
N VAL A 69 7.79 -10.81 0.28
CA VAL A 69 6.60 -11.28 1.02
C VAL A 69 5.60 -10.14 1.21
N VAL A 70 4.31 -10.45 1.37
CA VAL A 70 3.25 -9.51 1.76
C VAL A 70 2.63 -9.95 3.08
N VAL A 71 2.26 -9.01 3.94
CA VAL A 71 1.54 -9.29 5.18
C VAL A 71 0.04 -9.25 4.90
N ARG A 72 -0.68 -10.35 5.15
CA ARG A 72 -2.13 -10.47 4.99
C ARG A 72 -2.73 -11.14 6.21
N ASP A 73 -3.64 -10.44 6.89
CA ASP A 73 -4.33 -10.96 8.08
C ASP A 73 -3.39 -11.47 9.19
N GLY A 74 -2.18 -10.92 9.27
CA GLY A 74 -1.13 -11.34 10.21
C GLY A 74 -0.17 -12.41 9.68
N ASP A 75 -0.44 -12.99 8.51
CA ASP A 75 0.40 -14.01 7.87
C ASP A 75 1.30 -13.42 6.78
N LEU A 76 2.51 -13.99 6.63
CA LEU A 76 3.45 -13.64 5.56
C LEU A 76 3.25 -14.56 4.34
N LEU A 77 2.90 -13.97 3.19
CA LEU A 77 2.73 -14.68 1.93
C LEU A 77 3.81 -14.28 0.93
N ALA A 78 4.52 -15.25 0.35
CA ALA A 78 5.52 -14.99 -0.67
C ALA A 78 4.89 -14.52 -2.00
N VAL A 79 5.42 -13.43 -2.57
CA VAL A 79 5.01 -12.90 -3.87
C VAL A 79 5.82 -13.56 -4.98
N GLY A 80 5.15 -14.17 -5.97
CA GLY A 80 5.81 -14.72 -7.15
C GLY A 80 6.50 -16.08 -6.97
N GLY A 81 6.25 -16.80 -5.88
CA GLY A 81 6.78 -18.14 -5.68
C GLY A 81 6.19 -19.16 -6.65
N SER A 82 6.99 -19.66 -7.60
CA SER A 82 6.66 -20.92 -8.27
C SER A 82 6.42 -22.01 -7.21
N ARG A 83 5.33 -22.77 -7.38
CA ARG A 83 4.86 -23.84 -6.47
C ARG A 83 5.86 -25.00 -6.35
N LYS A 84 7.06 -24.77 -5.82
CA LYS A 84 8.07 -25.83 -5.62
C LYS A 84 8.73 -25.86 -4.24
N HIS A 85 8.42 -24.93 -3.34
CA HIS A 85 8.75 -25.11 -1.93
C HIS A 85 7.47 -25.17 -1.12
N LYS A 86 7.28 -26.29 -0.41
CA LYS A 86 6.18 -26.54 0.52
C LYS A 86 5.99 -25.30 1.40
N ALA A 87 4.78 -24.76 1.39
CA ALA A 87 4.36 -23.73 2.33
C ALA A 87 4.44 -24.30 3.76
N SER A 88 5.55 -24.08 4.44
CA SER A 88 5.53 -24.02 5.90
C SER A 88 4.97 -22.65 6.24
N SER A 89 3.75 -22.62 6.79
CA SER A 89 3.18 -21.41 7.37
C SER A 89 4.19 -20.84 8.38
N LEU A 90 4.70 -19.64 8.11
CA LEU A 90 5.54 -18.91 9.04
C LEU A 90 4.60 -18.05 9.88
N THR A 91 4.27 -18.54 11.08
CA THR A 91 3.49 -17.76 12.03
C THR A 91 4.33 -16.59 12.53
N VAL A 92 3.90 -15.37 12.25
CA VAL A 92 4.51 -14.17 12.83
C VAL A 92 4.10 -14.13 14.30
N SER A 93 5.02 -14.54 15.18
CA SER A 93 4.88 -14.25 16.60
C SER A 93 5.08 -12.75 16.78
N LYS A 94 4.05 -12.07 17.28
CA LYS A 94 4.10 -10.66 17.67
C LYS A 94 5.29 -10.48 18.62
N VAL A 95 6.32 -9.76 18.17
CA VAL A 95 7.42 -9.34 19.04
C VAL A 95 6.87 -8.21 19.90
N ASP A 96 6.40 -8.54 21.09
CA ASP A 96 6.32 -7.58 22.19
C ASP A 96 7.75 -7.11 22.49
N SER A 97 8.04 -5.84 22.15
CA SER A 97 9.23 -5.17 22.66
C SER A 97 8.90 -4.49 24.00
N PRO A 98 9.82 -4.54 24.99
CA PRO A 98 9.64 -3.96 26.32
C PRO A 98 10.12 -2.50 26.43
N ASP A 99 9.84 -1.89 27.59
CA ASP A 99 10.26 -0.57 28.13
C ASP A 99 9.56 0.67 27.56
N GLU A 100 9.03 1.66 28.31
CA GLU A 100 9.02 2.10 29.72
C GLU A 100 7.61 2.74 29.98
N GLU A 101 7.08 2.99 31.18
CA GLU A 101 7.59 3.83 32.27
C GLU A 101 6.60 3.73 33.46
N LEU A 102 7.14 3.69 34.68
CA LEU A 102 6.40 3.82 35.93
C LEU A 102 5.77 5.22 36.08
N MET A 103 4.54 5.25 36.63
CA MET A 103 3.91 6.26 37.51
C MET A 103 2.60 6.88 36.99
N SER A 104 1.51 6.61 37.71
CA SER A 104 0.82 7.65 38.50
C SER A 104 -0.25 7.07 39.44
N ILE A 105 0.01 7.26 40.73
CA ILE A 105 -0.89 7.65 41.82
C ILE A 105 -2.40 7.76 41.54
N GLY A 106 -3.16 7.12 42.44
CA GLY A 106 -4.60 7.29 42.72
C GLY A 106 -5.02 6.39 43.86
#